data_AF-A0A3E0N126-F1
#
_entry.id   AF-A0A3E0N126-F1
#
_cell.length_a   1.000
_cell.length_b   1.000
_cell.length_c   1.000
_cell.angle_alpha   90.00
_cell.angle_beta   90.00
_cell.angle_gamma   90.00
#
_symmetry.space_group_name_H-M   'P 1'
#
loop_
_entity.id
_entity.type
_entity.pdbx_description
1 polymer ?
#
loop_
_entity_poly.entity_id
_entity_poly.type
_entity_poly.pdbx_seq_one_letter_code
_entity_poly.pdbx_strand_id
1 'polypeptide(L)' 'MNDTLEQLIDSASLQEVLSALAEICHEKADHLRSNWQDESSAKVWERDAQAIERCASKVNN' A
#
# COMPACT_ATOMS: atom_id res chain seq x y z
N MET A 1 -14.42 6.28 11.85
CA MET A 1 -13.00 6.10 11.40
C MET A 1 -12.94 5.12 10.23
N ASN A 2 -13.73 4.04 10.24
CA ASN A 2 -13.93 3.23 9.04
C ASN A 2 -14.76 3.96 7.96
N ASP A 3 -15.61 4.93 8.34
CA ASP A 3 -16.53 5.61 7.41
C ASP A 3 -15.81 6.31 6.25
N THR A 4 -14.62 6.87 6.51
CA THR A 4 -13.82 7.54 5.47
C THR A 4 -13.20 6.53 4.50
N LEU A 5 -12.78 5.36 5.00
CA LEU A 5 -12.23 4.30 4.15
C LEU A 5 -13.35 3.63 3.33
N GLU A 6 -14.51 3.43 3.94
CA GLU A 6 -15.72 2.92 3.29
C GLU A 6 -16.16 3.85 2.16
N GLN A 7 -16.26 5.17 2.43
CA GLN A 7 -16.53 6.17 1.39
C GLN A 7 -15.50 6.15 0.25
N LEU A 8 -14.21 5.95 0.58
CA LEU A 8 -13.16 5.87 -0.42
C LEU A 8 -13.35 4.65 -1.33
N ILE A 9 -13.63 3.49 -0.73
CA ILE A 9 -13.91 2.24 -1.47
C ILE A 9 -15.16 2.39 -2.35
N ASP A 10 -16.22 2.99 -1.82
CA ASP A 10 -17.48 3.22 -2.55
C ASP A 10 -17.29 4.18 -3.74
N SER A 11 -16.43 5.20 -3.60
CA SER A 11 -16.22 6.22 -4.63
C SER A 11 -15.22 5.84 -5.73
N ALA A 12 -14.35 4.87 -5.47
CA ALA A 12 -13.27 4.44 -6.35
C ALA A 12 -13.48 2.95 -6.69
N SER A 13 -12.73 2.07 -6.00
CA SER A 13 -13.05 0.66 -5.83
C SER A 13 -12.13 0.07 -4.75
N LEU A 14 -12.43 -1.15 -4.27
CA LEU A 14 -11.51 -1.85 -3.37
C LEU A 14 -10.15 -2.10 -4.04
N GLN A 15 -10.12 -2.37 -5.35
CA GLN A 15 -8.89 -2.58 -6.10
C GLN A 15 -8.03 -1.31 -6.10
N GLU A 16 -8.61 -0.14 -6.41
CA GLU A 16 -7.89 1.12 -6.47
C GLU A 16 -7.36 1.55 -5.10
N VAL A 17 -8.14 1.36 -4.04
CA VAL A 17 -7.70 1.64 -2.66
C VAL A 17 -6.52 0.75 -2.26
N LEU A 18 -6.56 -0.54 -2.58
CA LEU A 18 -5.43 -1.44 -2.31
C LEU A 18 -4.19 -1.06 -3.13
N SER A 19 -4.35 -0.69 -4.40
CA SER A 19 -3.24 -0.21 -5.23
C SER A 19 -2.59 1.05 -4.65
N ALA A 20 -3.39 2.02 -4.20
CA ALA A 20 -2.86 3.23 -3.55
C ALA A 20 -2.13 2.91 -2.23
N LEU A 21 -2.63 1.95 -1.44
CA LEU A 21 -1.94 1.50 -0.23
C LEU A 21 -0.58 0.84 -0.54
N ALA A 22 -0.50 0.03 -1.61
CA ALA A 22 0.77 -0.55 -2.03
C ALA A 22 1.79 0.52 -2.46
N GLU A 23 1.36 1.54 -3.20
CA GLU A 23 2.20 2.67 -3.59
C GLU A 23 2.76 3.41 -2.37
N ILE A 24 1.91 3.71 -1.37
CA ILE A 24 2.35 4.30 -0.10
C ILE A 24 3.40 3.41 0.59
N CYS A 25 3.23 2.10 0.58
CA CYS A 25 4.21 1.19 1.17
C CYS A 25 5.57 1.26 0.44
N HIS A 26 5.59 1.32 -0.89
CA HIS A 26 6.83 1.52 -1.65
C HIS A 26 7.50 2.86 -1.32
N GLU A 27 6.73 3.96 -1.27
CA GLU A 27 7.26 5.27 -0.88
C GLU A 27 7.84 5.27 0.54
N LYS A 28 7.21 4.54 1.48
CA LYS A 28 7.76 4.36 2.83
C LYS A 28 9.08 3.60 2.81
N ALA A 29 9.19 2.54 2.01
CA ALA A 29 10.43 1.80 1.83
C ALA A 29 11.54 2.70 1.29
N ASP A 30 11.25 3.50 0.26
CA ASP A 30 12.23 4.42 -0.33
C ASP A 30 12.66 5.53 0.63
N HIS A 31 11.72 6.11 1.38
CA HIS A 31 12.06 7.07 2.43
C HIS A 31 12.97 6.47 3.50
N LEU A 32 12.75 5.21 3.89
CA LEU A 32 13.61 4.52 4.86
C LEU A 32 15.03 4.32 4.34
N ARG A 33 15.17 3.93 3.06
CA ARG A 33 16.47 3.76 2.41
C ARG A 33 17.20 5.09 2.27
N SER A 34 16.52 6.10 1.74
CA SER A 34 17.15 7.38 1.37
C SER A 34 17.41 8.30 2.56
N ASN A 35 16.51 8.34 3.55
CA ASN A 35 16.62 9.30 4.64
C ASN A 35 17.26 8.70 5.90
N TRP A 36 16.99 7.43 6.20
CA TRP A 36 17.41 6.79 7.45
C TRP A 36 18.40 5.64 7.26
N GLN A 37 18.71 5.27 6.01
CA GLN A 37 19.60 4.15 5.67
C GLN A 37 19.16 2.81 6.32
N ASP A 38 17.87 2.69 6.63
CA ASP A 38 17.31 1.51 7.29
C ASP A 38 16.78 0.52 6.23
N GLU A 39 17.71 -0.25 5.68
CA GLU A 39 17.40 -1.29 4.69
C GLU A 39 16.51 -2.41 5.27
N SER A 40 16.60 -2.65 6.59
CA SER A 40 15.85 -3.74 7.22
C SER A 40 14.36 -3.43 7.28
N SER A 41 14.00 -2.23 7.72
CA SER A 41 12.61 -1.78 7.73
C SER A 41 12.10 -1.53 6.32
N ALA A 42 12.94 -1.02 5.41
CA ALA A 42 12.56 -0.80 4.01
C ALA A 42 12.10 -2.10 3.32
N LYS A 43 12.82 -3.22 3.54
CA LYS A 43 12.43 -4.53 3.01
C LYS A 43 11.09 -5.03 3.54
N VAL A 44 10.74 -4.70 4.79
CA VAL A 44 9.43 -5.05 5.34
C VAL A 44 8.33 -4.31 4.58
N TRP A 45 8.47 -3.00 4.40
CA TRP A 45 7.51 -2.19 3.65
C TRP A 45 7.37 -2.63 2.19
N GLU A 46 8.48 -2.95 1.51
CA GLU A 46 8.47 -3.44 0.13
C GLU A 46 7.77 -4.80 0.00
N ARG A 47 8.03 -5.72 0.95
CA ARG A 47 7.33 -7.01 0.99
C ARG A 47 5.83 -6.83 1.20
N ASP A 48 5.46 -5.93 2.11
CA ASP A 48 4.06 -5.68 2.42
C ASP A 48 3.35 -5.00 1.22
N ALA A 49 4.02 -4.09 0.51
CA ALA A 49 3.54 -3.52 -0.75
C ALA A 49 3.23 -4.61 -1.79
N GLN A 50 4.17 -5.52 -2.04
CA GLN A 50 3.99 -6.64 -2.97
C GLN A 50 2.84 -7.57 -2.57
N ALA A 51 2.64 -7.79 -1.27
CA ALA A 51 1.51 -8.57 -0.77
C ALA A 51 0.18 -7.87 -1.09
N ILE A 52 0.11 -6.56 -0.90
CA ILE A 52 -1.08 -5.75 -1.19
C ILE A 52 -1.36 -5.74 -2.71
N GLU A 53 -0.37 -5.57 -3.58
CA GLU A 53 -0.53 -5.64 -5.05
C GLU A 53 -1.11 -6.98 -5.51
N ARG A 54 -0.62 -8.08 -4.93
CA ARG A 54 -1.12 -9.43 -5.20
C ARG A 54 -2.56 -9.60 -4.72
N CYS A 55 -2.97 -8.90 -3.66
CA CYS A 55 -4.36 -8.88 -3.22
C CYS A 55 -5.22 -8.01 -4.14
N ALA A 56 -4.74 -6.81 -4.51
CA ALA A 56 -5.41 -5.90 -5.43
C ALA A 56 -5.73 -6.57 -6.78
N SER A 57 -4.80 -7.35 -7.32
CA SER A 57 -5.02 -8.09 -8.58
C SER A 57 -6.01 -9.26 -8.49
N LYS A 58 -6.48 -9.62 -7.29
CA LYS A 58 -7.43 -10.72 -7.07
C LYS A 58 -8.82 -10.27 -6.63
N VAL A 59 -8.98 -9.01 -6.20
CA VAL A 59 -10.29 -8.48 -5.86
C VAL A 59 -11.01 -8.08 -7.15
N ASN A 60 -12.30 -8.37 -7.21
CA ASN A 60 -13.14 -7.92 -8.33
C ASN A 60 -13.55 -6.46 -8.07
N ASN A 61 -13.57 -5.65 -9.14
CA ASN A 61 -14.24 -4.35 -9.13
C ASN A 61 -15.76 -4.51 -9.06
#